data_AF-A4WT06-F1
#
_entry.id   AF-A4WT06-F1
#
_cell.length_a   1.000
_cell.length_b   1.000
_cell.length_c   1.000
_cell.angle_alpha   90.00
_cell.angle_beta   90.00
_cell.angle_gamma   90.00
#
_symmetry.space_group_name_H-M   'P 1'
#
loop_
_entity.id
_entity.type
_entity.pdbx_description
1 polymer ?
#
loop_
_entity_poly.entity_id
_entity_poly.type
_entity_poly.pdbx_seq_one_letter_code
_entity_poly.pdbx_strand_id
1 'polypeptide(L)'
;MGDDVQALCIGIAAMAGALRGAMERGDIGALIAREAELRAMAGQLPVPGQPGVTSGQVLGVLVEALSAVRAAEAWLEARRARDKADARQTERLRLAYGDGGRRF
;
A
#
# COMPACT_ATOMS: atom_id res chain seq x y z
N MET A 1 -25.16 17.81 -1.95
CA MET A 1 -24.87 17.03 -0.72
C MET A 1 -24.72 15.54 -1.01
N GLY A 2 -25.59 14.88 -1.81
CA GLY A 2 -25.33 13.51 -2.28
C GLY A 2 -24.16 13.39 -3.27
N ASP A 3 -24.00 14.38 -4.16
CA ASP A 3 -22.94 14.38 -5.19
C ASP A 3 -21.52 14.46 -4.61
N ASP A 4 -21.34 15.22 -3.51
CA ASP A 4 -20.03 15.38 -2.86
C ASP A 4 -19.53 14.07 -2.24
N VAL A 5 -20.46 13.29 -1.67
CA VAL A 5 -20.15 12.00 -1.04
C VAL A 5 -19.86 10.94 -2.10
N GLN A 6 -20.60 10.97 -3.20
CA GLN A 6 -20.31 10.11 -4.34
C GLN A 6 -18.95 10.43 -4.96
N ALA A 7 -18.59 11.71 -5.11
CA ALA A 7 -17.28 12.13 -5.58
C ALA A 7 -16.14 11.65 -4.66
N LEU A 8 -16.31 11.79 -3.33
CA LEU A 8 -15.36 11.26 -2.35
C LEU A 8 -15.21 9.74 -2.46
N CYS A 9 -16.32 9.01 -2.58
CA CYS A 9 -16.30 7.56 -2.74
C CYS A 9 -15.54 7.11 -4.00
N ILE A 10 -15.77 7.80 -5.13
CA ILE A 10 -15.06 7.55 -6.39
C ILE A 10 -13.57 7.86 -6.24
N GLY A 11 -13.22 8.99 -5.59
CA GLY A 11 -11.83 9.38 -5.35
C GLY A 11 -11.07 8.35 -4.52
N ILE A 12 -11.70 7.82 -3.47
CA ILE A 12 -11.11 6.77 -2.62
C ILE A 12 -10.89 5.47 -3.41
N ALA A 13 -11.87 5.05 -4.22
CA ALA A 13 -11.73 3.86 -5.06
C ALA A 13 -10.61 4.02 -6.11
N ALA A 14 -10.53 5.18 -6.77
CA ALA A 14 -9.45 5.49 -7.71
C ALA A 14 -8.08 5.45 -7.03
N MET A 15 -7.99 5.93 -5.80
CA MET A 15 -6.76 5.95 -5.01
C MET A 15 -6.35 4.57 -4.50
N ALA A 16 -7.30 3.71 -4.15
CA ALA A 16 -7.05 2.29 -3.92
C ALA A 16 -6.51 1.59 -5.19
N GLY A 17 -6.98 1.97 -6.37
CA GLY A 17 -6.42 1.55 -7.66
C GLY A 17 -4.99 2.07 -7.88
N ALA A 18 -4.73 3.35 -7.59
CA ALA A 18 -3.41 3.95 -7.72
C ALA A 18 -2.37 3.31 -6.78
N LEU A 19 -2.77 2.95 -5.56
CA LEU A 19 -1.95 2.21 -4.59
C LEU A 19 -1.55 0.84 -5.15
N ARG A 20 -2.50 0.12 -5.78
CA ARG A 20 -2.23 -1.15 -6.46
C ARG A 20 -1.23 -0.98 -7.60
N GLY A 21 -1.42 0.02 -8.45
CA GLY A 21 -0.48 0.31 -9.53
C GLY A 21 0.93 0.68 -9.03
N ALA A 22 1.04 1.36 -7.88
CA ALA A 22 2.34 1.65 -7.27
C ALA A 22 3.06 0.38 -6.79
N MET A 23 2.32 -0.59 -6.21
CA MET A 23 2.87 -1.91 -5.85
C MET A 23 3.39 -2.67 -7.08
N GLU A 24 2.63 -2.70 -8.17
CA GLU A 24 3.01 -3.37 -9.42
C GLU A 24 4.30 -2.80 -10.02
N ARG A 25 4.47 -1.47 -9.92
CA ARG A 25 5.70 -0.78 -10.38
C ARG A 25 6.86 -0.87 -9.37
N GLY A 26 6.61 -1.32 -8.15
CA GLY A 26 7.59 -1.31 -7.06
C GLY A 26 8.00 0.10 -6.59
N ASP A 27 7.18 1.11 -6.86
CA ASP A 27 7.45 2.50 -6.49
C ASP A 27 7.00 2.77 -5.04
N ILE A 28 7.96 2.63 -4.11
CA ILE A 28 7.72 2.81 -2.67
C ILE A 28 7.35 4.27 -2.35
N GLY A 29 7.96 5.24 -3.03
CA GLY A 29 7.69 6.66 -2.80
C GLY A 29 6.24 7.00 -3.16
N ALA A 30 5.78 6.54 -4.32
CA ALA A 30 4.39 6.67 -4.72
C ALA A 30 3.45 5.93 -3.75
N LEU A 31 3.80 4.72 -3.32
CA LEU A 31 2.96 3.94 -2.40
C LEU A 31 2.72 4.67 -1.07
N ILE A 32 3.75 5.27 -0.48
CA ILE A 32 3.63 6.06 0.76
C ILE A 32 2.78 7.31 0.53
N ALA A 33 3.02 8.04 -0.55
CA ALA A 33 2.25 9.24 -0.87
C ALA A 33 0.75 8.93 -1.07
N ARG A 34 0.44 7.85 -1.79
CA ARG A 34 -0.95 7.44 -2.06
C ARG A 34 -1.66 6.91 -0.82
N GLU A 35 -0.94 6.26 0.10
CA GLU A 35 -1.50 5.84 1.39
C GLU A 35 -1.92 7.05 2.25
N ALA A 36 -1.06 8.07 2.32
CA ALA A 36 -1.35 9.28 3.08
C ALA A 36 -2.55 10.04 2.51
N GLU A 37 -2.61 10.20 1.18
CA GLU A 37 -3.75 10.82 0.49
C GLU A 37 -5.04 10.02 0.69
N LEU A 38 -4.97 8.68 0.61
CA LEU A 38 -6.11 7.79 0.86
C LEU A 38 -6.67 7.96 2.27
N ARG A 39 -5.80 8.02 3.28
CA ARG A 39 -6.19 8.27 4.68
C ARG A 39 -6.84 9.65 4.84
N ALA A 40 -6.30 10.68 4.18
CA ALA A 40 -6.85 12.02 4.23
C ALA A 40 -8.27 12.11 3.64
N MET A 41 -8.53 11.45 2.50
CA MET A 41 -9.89 11.40 1.92
C MET A 41 -10.85 10.55 2.75
N ALA A 42 -10.40 9.42 3.28
CA ALA A 42 -11.23 8.59 4.14
C ALA A 42 -11.69 9.35 5.40
N GLY A 43 -10.85 10.23 5.95
CA GLY A 43 -11.20 11.11 7.07
C GLY A 43 -12.23 12.20 6.73
N GLN A 44 -12.48 12.46 5.45
CA GLN A 44 -13.49 13.42 4.98
C GLN A 44 -14.85 12.78 4.70
N LEU A 45 -14.95 11.44 4.77
CA LEU A 45 -16.22 10.76 4.55
C LEU A 45 -17.23 11.14 5.64
N PRO A 46 -18.49 11.44 5.27
CA PRO A 46 -19.53 11.71 6.23
C PRO A 46 -19.87 10.47 7.07
N VAL A 47 -20.41 10.72 8.26
CA VAL A 47 -20.87 9.65 9.15
C VAL A 47 -22.03 8.89 8.47
N PRO A 48 -22.00 7.55 8.43
CA PRO A 48 -23.10 6.75 7.91
C PRO A 48 -24.44 7.12 8.56
N GLY A 49 -25.51 7.23 7.75
CA GLY A 49 -26.84 7.61 8.24
C GLY A 49 -27.17 9.11 8.12
N GLN A 50 -26.27 9.93 7.59
CA GLN A 50 -26.62 11.29 7.17
C GLN A 50 -27.61 11.30 5.98
N PRO A 51 -28.49 12.33 5.88
CA PRO A 51 -29.41 12.47 4.76
C PRO A 51 -28.67 12.47 3.41
N GLY A 52 -29.08 11.57 2.50
CA GLY A 52 -28.46 11.43 1.17
C GLY A 52 -27.22 10.54 1.12
N VAL A 53 -26.80 9.93 2.25
CA VAL A 53 -25.66 9.00 2.32
C VAL A 53 -26.16 7.59 2.59
N THR A 54 -25.96 6.69 1.64
CA THR A 54 -26.26 5.27 1.88
C THR A 54 -25.12 4.64 2.66
N SER A 55 -25.42 4.04 3.82
CA SER A 55 -24.41 3.38 4.66
C SER A 55 -23.66 2.27 3.91
N GLY A 56 -24.32 1.59 2.96
CA GLY A 56 -23.71 0.54 2.15
C GLY A 56 -22.63 1.05 1.18
N GLN A 57 -22.84 2.21 0.54
CA GLN A 57 -21.88 2.76 -0.42
C GLN A 57 -20.60 3.22 0.28
N VAL A 58 -20.73 3.94 1.39
CA VAL A 58 -19.58 4.39 2.20
C VAL A 58 -18.83 3.18 2.77
N LEU A 59 -19.56 2.19 3.27
CA LEU A 59 -18.96 0.96 3.79
C LEU A 59 -18.18 0.20 2.72
N GLY A 60 -18.75 0.02 1.52
CA GLY A 60 -18.10 -0.71 0.43
C GLY A 60 -16.76 -0.08 0.03
N VAL A 61 -16.74 1.25 -0.10
CA VAL A 61 -15.54 2.02 -0.44
C VAL A 61 -14.49 1.93 0.67
N LEU A 62 -14.89 2.05 1.94
CA LEU A 62 -13.98 1.90 3.08
C LEU A 62 -13.37 0.50 3.17
N VAL A 63 -14.15 -0.54 2.87
CA VAL A 63 -13.66 -1.93 2.82
C VAL A 63 -12.65 -2.10 1.70
N GLU A 64 -12.89 -1.54 0.51
CA GLU A 64 -11.94 -1.60 -0.60
C GLU A 64 -10.64 -0.86 -0.28
N ALA A 65 -10.74 0.35 0.30
CA ALA A 65 -9.58 1.12 0.74
C ALA A 65 -8.76 0.35 1.78
N LEU A 66 -9.41 -0.24 2.79
CA LEU A 66 -8.75 -1.06 3.80
C LEU A 66 -8.06 -2.29 3.19
N SER A 67 -8.71 -2.94 2.22
CA SER A 67 -8.14 -4.08 1.50
C SER A 67 -6.88 -3.69 0.73
N ALA A 68 -6.90 -2.56 0.03
CA ALA A 68 -5.75 -2.06 -0.71
C ALA A 68 -4.58 -1.73 0.22
N VAL A 69 -4.83 -1.08 1.36
CA VAL A 69 -3.79 -0.78 2.36
C VAL A 69 -3.17 -2.05 2.92
N ARG A 70 -3.98 -3.04 3.30
CA ARG A 70 -3.47 -4.34 3.80
C ARG A 70 -2.63 -5.08 2.75
N ALA A 71 -3.03 -5.02 1.49
CA ALA A 71 -2.24 -5.60 0.40
C ALA A 71 -0.88 -4.89 0.26
N ALA A 72 -0.85 -3.57 0.39
CA ALA A 72 0.38 -2.78 0.37
C ALA A 72 1.30 -3.09 1.56
N GLU A 73 0.75 -3.23 2.76
CA GLU A 73 1.50 -3.67 3.94
C GLU A 73 2.15 -5.05 3.72
N ALA A 74 1.36 -6.03 3.28
CA ALA A 74 1.85 -7.38 3.00
C ALA A 74 2.93 -7.39 1.91
N TRP A 75 2.77 -6.57 0.87
CA TRP A 75 3.77 -6.41 -0.19
C TRP A 75 5.08 -5.84 0.34
N LEU A 76 5.03 -4.80 1.19
CA LEU A 76 6.21 -4.22 1.83
C LEU A 76 6.92 -5.22 2.76
N GLU A 77 6.17 -6.01 3.52
CA GLU A 77 6.74 -7.05 4.38
C GLU A 77 7.44 -8.15 3.57
N ALA A 78 6.80 -8.64 2.51
CA ALA A 78 7.39 -9.63 1.61
C ALA A 78 8.66 -9.10 0.95
N ARG A 79 8.68 -7.82 0.54
CA ARG A 79 9.86 -7.17 -0.02
C ARG A 79 11.00 -7.11 1.00
N ARG A 80 10.75 -6.65 2.22
CA ARG A 80 11.75 -6.61 3.31
C ARG A 80 12.31 -7.99 3.63
N ALA A 81 11.49 -9.03 3.57
CA ALA A 81 11.95 -10.40 3.78
C ALA A 81 12.90 -10.87 2.67
N ARG A 82 12.62 -10.54 1.41
CA ARG A 82 13.49 -10.82 0.26
C ARG A 82 14.81 -10.06 0.35
N ASP A 83 14.77 -8.75 0.61
CA ASP A 83 15.98 -7.94 0.75
C ASP A 83 16.91 -8.48 1.86
N LYS A 84 16.33 -8.95 2.98
CA LYS A 84 17.10 -9.63 4.05
C LYS A 84 17.69 -10.96 3.61
N ALA A 85 16.99 -11.74 2.80
CA ALA A 85 17.49 -13.00 2.27
C ALA A 85 18.65 -12.78 1.30
N ASP A 86 18.51 -11.80 0.40
CA ASP A 86 19.55 -11.42 -0.58
C ASP A 86 20.81 -10.90 0.12
N ALA A 87 20.66 -10.10 1.18
CA ALA A 87 21.78 -9.63 1.99
C ALA A 87 22.53 -10.81 2.65
N ARG A 88 21.81 -11.79 3.22
CA ARG A 88 22.41 -12.99 3.80
C ARG A 88 23.12 -13.85 2.76
N GLN A 89 22.53 -14.01 1.57
CA GLN A 89 23.15 -14.74 0.48
C GLN A 89 24.43 -14.05 0.01
N THR A 90 24.40 -12.73 -0.16
CA THR A 90 25.57 -11.92 -0.54
C THR A 90 26.69 -12.06 0.49
N GLU A 91 26.39 -12.00 1.78
CA GLU A 91 27.39 -12.18 2.83
C GLU A 91 27.99 -13.59 2.83
N ARG A 92 27.17 -14.63 2.65
CA ARG A 92 27.65 -16.02 2.52
C ARG A 92 28.59 -16.19 1.33
N LEU A 93 28.26 -15.60 0.18
CA LEU A 93 29.12 -15.62 -1.00
C LEU A 93 30.43 -14.87 -0.73
N ARG A 94 30.36 -13.69 -0.10
CA ARG A 94 31.55 -12.90 0.26
C ARG A 94 32.47 -13.65 1.20
N LEU A 95 31.94 -14.37 2.18
CA LEU A 95 32.73 -15.22 3.08
C LEU A 95 33.34 -16.41 2.35
N ALA A 96 32.57 -17.11 1.51
CA ALA A 96 33.06 -18.26 0.75
C ALA A 96 34.18 -17.91 -0.25
N TYR A 97 34.06 -16.78 -0.94
CA TYR A 97 35.05 -16.34 -1.92
C TYR A 97 36.15 -15.44 -1.32
N GLY A 98 35.90 -14.77 -0.19
CA GLY A 98 36.88 -13.96 0.52
C GLY A 98 37.92 -14.76 1.28
N ASP A 99 37.59 -15.97 1.74
CA ASP A 99 38.55 -16.86 2.42
C ASP A 99 39.52 -17.57 1.44
N GLY A 100 39.20 -17.58 0.15
CA GLY A 100 40.09 -18.08 -0.91
C GLY A 100 41.32 -17.19 -1.17
N GLY A 101 41.32 -15.94 -0.70
CA GLY A 101 42.42 -14.99 -0.89
C GLY A 101 43.51 -14.99 0.20
N ARG A 102 43.32 -15.73 1.31
CA ARG A 102 44.29 -15.80 2.43
C ARG A 102 45.20 -17.03 2.42
N ARG A 103 45.13 -17.85 1.37
CA ARG A 103 45.97 -19.05 1.19
C ARG A 103 46.80 -18.98 -0.09
N PHE A 104 47.58 -17.91 -0.28
CA PHE A 104 48.73 -17.90 -1.18
C PHE A 104 49.82 -17.01 -0.60
#